data_AF-A0A533SA45-F1
#
_entry.id   AF-A0A533SA45-F1
#
_cell.length_a   1.000
_cell.length_b   1.000
_cell.length_c   1.000
_cell.angle_alpha   90.00
_cell.angle_beta   90.00
_cell.angle_gamma   90.00
#
_symmetry.space_group_name_H-M   'P 1'
#
loop_
_entity.id
_entity.type
_entity.pdbx_description
1 polymer ?
#
loop_
_entity_poly.entity_id
_entity_poly.type
_entity_poly.pdbx_seq_one_letter_code
_entity_poly.pdbx_strand_id
1 'polypeptide(L)'
;MEKIRWVNYESAFYDQYKIFAQNQFGIGSYQSSENYLKWLYCENPHSRGYSDLIVGILEDGRVIGFIHKMRLPWKVEGETVLFPSLHNLVVKQEFRSGAGFWLMKKSIHGEEHALIPGVVQPLSTAYIEMRCQPMPSSWFKFVLSPFSAFVALGFHRLTGKCFFRNRFALPLNRNIGDFRVTKSPEVSELEQIAHYLNSASGANHIVWDADLVRWRFFHELGPKHALIRHLKNTDEFAVVSFGQRSGLNIARIIVVSDGFILDTGLYSFLKNEVKKAGASALFFMTTKQHVAAAMVQRGFTSYKVSPDTYIYHKNKNTEFDAKFGSESTDVGFESIVTELMNG
;
A
#
# COMPACT_ATOMS: atom_id res chain seq x y z
N MET A 1 -34.84 -10.31 -6.86
CA MET A 1 -33.43 -10.02 -6.56
C MET A 1 -33.11 -8.70 -7.22
N GLU A 2 -32.73 -7.68 -6.46
CA GLU A 2 -32.41 -6.36 -7.04
C GLU A 2 -31.28 -6.51 -8.07
N LYS A 3 -31.40 -5.85 -9.21
CA LYS A 3 -30.43 -5.95 -10.30
C LYS A 3 -29.17 -5.16 -9.95
N ILE A 4 -28.03 -5.83 -10.01
CA ILE A 4 -26.73 -5.20 -9.79
C ILE A 4 -26.13 -4.78 -11.13
N ARG A 5 -25.60 -3.55 -11.20
CA ARG A 5 -24.82 -3.04 -12.33
C ARG A 5 -23.36 -2.85 -11.90
N TRP A 6 -22.44 -3.29 -12.76
CA TRP A 6 -20.99 -3.11 -12.58
C TRP A 6 -20.51 -2.03 -13.54
N VAL A 7 -20.21 -0.86 -13.00
CA VAL A 7 -19.89 0.33 -13.82
C VAL A 7 -18.58 0.95 -13.36
N ASN A 8 -17.99 1.75 -14.24
CA ASN A 8 -16.93 2.66 -13.84
C ASN A 8 -17.52 3.72 -12.91
N TYR A 9 -16.74 4.16 -11.93
CA TYR A 9 -17.16 5.22 -11.04
C TYR A 9 -17.27 6.56 -11.77
N GLU A 10 -18.22 7.35 -11.32
CA GLU A 10 -18.46 8.72 -11.75
C GLU A 10 -18.63 9.58 -10.49
N SER A 11 -18.24 10.86 -10.55
CA SER A 11 -18.32 11.76 -9.38
C SER A 11 -19.74 11.86 -8.80
N ALA A 12 -20.77 11.67 -9.62
CA ALA A 12 -22.17 11.61 -9.18
C ALA A 12 -22.45 10.49 -8.16
N PHE A 13 -21.62 9.45 -8.10
CA PHE A 13 -21.75 8.37 -7.13
C PHE A 13 -21.02 8.65 -5.80
N TYR A 14 -20.35 9.81 -5.65
CA TYR A 14 -19.51 10.08 -4.48
C TYR A 14 -20.24 9.92 -3.15
N ASP A 15 -21.43 10.48 -3.00
CA ASP A 15 -22.15 10.42 -1.71
C ASP A 15 -22.47 8.97 -1.31
N GLN A 16 -22.92 8.15 -2.26
CA GLN A 16 -23.21 6.73 -2.03
C GLN A 16 -21.93 5.93 -1.79
N TYR A 17 -20.86 6.23 -2.52
CA TYR A 17 -19.54 5.63 -2.30
C TYR A 17 -18.99 5.96 -0.91
N LYS A 18 -19.09 7.22 -0.49
CA LYS A 18 -18.64 7.70 0.83
C LYS A 18 -19.40 7.00 1.95
N ILE A 19 -20.74 6.93 1.86
CA ILE A 19 -21.56 6.20 2.82
C ILE A 19 -21.12 4.73 2.88
N PHE A 20 -20.92 4.10 1.72
CA PHE A 20 -20.44 2.72 1.65
C PHE A 20 -19.06 2.56 2.33
N ALA A 21 -18.08 3.38 1.96
CA ALA A 21 -16.72 3.31 2.50
C ALA A 21 -16.70 3.56 4.02
N GLN A 22 -17.48 4.52 4.52
CA GLN A 22 -17.59 4.78 5.96
C GLN A 22 -18.19 3.61 6.71
N ASN A 23 -19.14 2.90 6.12
CA ASN A 23 -19.73 1.72 6.74
C ASN A 23 -18.78 0.51 6.74
N GLN A 24 -17.92 0.37 5.72
CA GLN A 24 -17.01 -0.77 5.61
C GLN A 24 -15.67 -0.55 6.33
N PHE A 25 -15.17 0.69 6.37
CA PHE A 25 -13.85 1.04 6.90
C PHE A 25 -13.90 2.01 8.09
N GLY A 26 -15.06 2.58 8.40
CA GLY A 26 -15.24 3.59 9.45
C GLY A 26 -15.29 5.03 8.94
N ILE A 27 -15.95 5.92 9.70
CA ILE A 27 -16.24 7.32 9.34
C ILE A 27 -15.00 8.14 9.00
N GLY A 28 -13.85 7.82 9.60
CA GLY A 28 -12.56 8.51 9.39
C GLY A 28 -11.60 7.80 8.44
N SER A 29 -12.05 6.78 7.72
CA SER A 29 -11.22 6.03 6.77
C SER A 29 -10.78 6.92 5.61
N TYR A 30 -9.52 6.80 5.20
CA TYR A 30 -9.01 7.57 4.06
C TYR A 30 -9.70 7.16 2.74
N GLN A 31 -10.19 5.92 2.65
CA GLN A 31 -10.95 5.44 1.50
C GLN A 31 -12.26 6.23 1.29
N SER A 32 -12.84 6.79 2.34
CA SER A 32 -14.03 7.66 2.22
C SER A 32 -13.71 9.11 1.82
N SER A 33 -12.42 9.47 1.77
CA SER A 33 -11.97 10.83 1.50
C SER A 33 -11.99 11.15 0.01
N GLU A 34 -12.60 12.27 -0.36
CA GLU A 34 -12.53 12.78 -1.73
C GLU A 34 -11.09 13.08 -2.15
N ASN A 35 -10.25 13.57 -1.22
CA ASN A 35 -8.85 13.85 -1.49
C ASN A 35 -8.07 12.58 -1.85
N TYR A 36 -8.41 11.44 -1.25
CA TYR A 36 -7.79 10.17 -1.61
C TYR A 36 -8.16 9.76 -3.04
N LEU A 37 -9.44 9.91 -3.43
CA LEU A 37 -9.87 9.63 -4.80
C LEU A 37 -9.21 10.60 -5.80
N LYS A 38 -9.09 11.88 -5.47
CA LYS A 38 -8.38 12.87 -6.30
C LYS A 38 -6.91 12.53 -6.44
N TRP A 39 -6.22 12.21 -5.34
CA TRP A 39 -4.83 11.75 -5.37
C TRP A 39 -4.66 10.54 -6.30
N LEU A 40 -5.53 9.55 -6.19
CA LEU A 40 -5.39 8.30 -6.93
C LEU A 40 -5.74 8.44 -8.42
N TYR A 41 -6.72 9.28 -8.77
CA TYR A 41 -7.33 9.31 -10.11
C TYR A 41 -7.14 10.62 -10.88
N CYS A 42 -6.96 11.73 -10.19
CA CYS A 42 -6.74 13.04 -10.82
C CYS A 42 -5.26 13.41 -10.84
N GLU A 43 -4.54 13.12 -9.76
CA GLU A 43 -3.14 13.52 -9.59
C GLU A 43 -2.14 12.43 -10.03
N ASN A 44 -2.60 11.19 -10.24
CA ASN A 44 -1.74 10.12 -10.75
C ASN A 44 -1.41 10.38 -12.24
N PRO A 45 -0.13 10.56 -12.61
CA PRO A 45 0.26 10.88 -13.99
C PRO A 45 -0.11 9.80 -15.02
N HIS A 46 -0.45 8.59 -14.57
CA HIS A 46 -0.80 7.46 -15.43
C HIS A 46 -2.21 6.91 -15.23
N SER A 47 -3.05 7.60 -14.45
CA SER A 47 -4.45 7.17 -14.28
C SER A 47 -5.27 7.44 -15.54
N ARG A 48 -6.32 6.64 -15.74
CA ARG A 48 -7.41 6.89 -16.70
C ARG A 48 -8.58 7.63 -16.05
N GLY A 49 -8.29 8.47 -15.05
CA GLY A 49 -9.31 9.11 -14.22
C GLY A 49 -10.13 8.10 -13.41
N TYR A 50 -11.37 8.49 -13.11
CA TYR A 50 -12.30 7.68 -12.34
C TYR A 50 -12.70 6.34 -12.99
N SER A 51 -12.36 6.12 -14.26
CA SER A 51 -12.56 4.82 -14.92
C SER A 51 -11.72 3.69 -14.30
N ASP A 52 -10.69 4.03 -13.53
CA ASP A 52 -9.87 3.10 -12.75
C ASP A 52 -10.48 2.74 -11.37
N LEU A 53 -11.72 3.15 -11.09
CA LEU A 53 -12.53 2.66 -9.98
C LEU A 53 -13.76 1.96 -10.54
N ILE A 54 -13.95 0.68 -10.19
CA ILE A 54 -15.14 -0.08 -10.58
C ILE A 54 -16.02 -0.23 -9.36
N VAL A 55 -17.31 0.06 -9.52
CA VAL A 55 -18.32 -0.01 -8.46
C VAL A 55 -19.47 -0.93 -8.84
N GLY A 56 -20.00 -1.64 -7.84
CA GLY A 56 -21.28 -2.34 -7.93
C GLY A 56 -22.39 -1.43 -7.40
N ILE A 57 -23.44 -1.21 -8.20
CA ILE A 57 -24.54 -0.30 -7.88
C ILE A 57 -25.88 -1.02 -8.06
N LEU A 58 -26.82 -0.78 -7.15
CA LEU A 58 -28.21 -1.26 -7.24
C LEU A 58 -29.05 -0.33 -8.13
N GLU A 59 -30.28 -0.72 -8.46
CA GLU A 59 -31.16 0.12 -9.30
C GLU A 59 -31.48 1.47 -8.66
N ASP A 60 -31.53 1.52 -7.33
CA ASP A 60 -31.75 2.75 -6.55
C ASP A 60 -30.50 3.62 -6.36
N GLY A 61 -29.37 3.26 -6.97
CA GLY A 61 -28.12 4.04 -6.92
C GLY A 61 -27.22 3.73 -5.71
N ARG A 62 -27.61 2.86 -4.78
CA ARG A 62 -26.74 2.48 -3.65
C ARG A 62 -25.52 1.70 -4.14
N VAL A 63 -24.35 2.05 -3.60
CA VAL A 63 -23.11 1.28 -3.79
C VAL A 63 -23.10 0.04 -2.89
N ILE A 64 -22.68 -1.10 -3.45
CA ILE A 64 -22.58 -2.38 -2.74
C ILE A 64 -21.19 -3.00 -2.72
N GLY A 65 -20.26 -2.43 -3.47
CA GLY A 65 -18.87 -2.87 -3.51
C GLY A 65 -18.05 -2.08 -4.50
N PHE A 66 -16.74 -2.19 -4.40
CA PHE A 66 -15.82 -1.55 -5.33
C PHE A 66 -14.47 -2.28 -5.40
N ILE A 67 -13.69 -1.95 -6.43
CA ILE A 67 -12.28 -2.30 -6.55
C ILE A 67 -11.51 -1.17 -7.26
N HIS A 68 -10.34 -0.83 -6.74
CA HIS A 68 -9.49 0.24 -7.29
C HIS A 68 -8.40 -0.34 -8.20
N LYS A 69 -8.02 0.42 -9.23
CA LYS A 69 -6.83 0.22 -10.06
C LYS A 69 -5.86 1.39 -9.86
N MET A 70 -4.68 1.12 -9.32
CA MET A 70 -3.59 2.09 -9.31
C MET A 70 -2.67 1.78 -10.50
N ARG A 71 -2.70 2.58 -11.55
CA ARG A 71 -1.84 2.36 -12.72
C ARG A 71 -0.44 2.89 -12.46
N LEU A 72 0.54 2.04 -12.79
CA LEU A 72 1.95 2.39 -12.79
C LEU A 72 2.54 2.01 -14.17
N PRO A 73 3.51 2.77 -14.69
CA PRO A 73 4.21 2.41 -15.92
C PRO A 73 5.20 1.29 -15.59
N TRP A 74 5.11 0.17 -16.29
CA TRP A 74 6.02 -0.96 -16.10
C TRP A 74 6.80 -1.20 -17.37
N LYS A 75 8.09 -1.49 -17.23
CA LYS A 75 8.87 -2.15 -18.26
C LYS A 75 8.55 -3.64 -18.22
N VAL A 76 8.04 -4.20 -19.30
CA VAL A 76 7.73 -5.62 -19.48
C VAL A 76 8.32 -6.05 -20.82
N GLU A 77 9.22 -7.02 -20.81
CA GLU A 77 9.88 -7.53 -22.02
C GLU A 77 10.53 -6.42 -22.88
N GLY A 78 10.97 -5.32 -22.25
CA GLY A 78 11.59 -4.18 -22.92
C GLY A 78 10.63 -3.03 -23.26
N GLU A 79 9.32 -3.28 -23.29
CA GLU A 79 8.31 -2.27 -23.59
C GLU A 79 7.73 -1.63 -22.33
N THR A 80 7.33 -0.36 -22.42
CA THR A 80 6.64 0.31 -21.30
C THR A 80 5.13 0.17 -21.46
N VAL A 81 4.48 -0.51 -20.51
CA VAL A 81 3.04 -0.77 -20.49
C VAL A 81 2.42 -0.24 -19.20
N LEU A 82 1.15 0.18 -19.24
CA LEU A 82 0.43 0.59 -18.03
C LEU A 82 -0.12 -0.63 -17.29
N PHE A 83 0.42 -0.87 -16.10
CA PHE A 83 0.13 -2.04 -15.28
C PHE A 83 -0.72 -1.62 -14.06
N PRO A 84 -2.00 -2.00 -13.99
CA PRO A 84 -2.84 -1.70 -12.83
C PRO A 84 -2.50 -2.59 -11.64
N SER A 85 -2.29 -1.97 -10.48
CA SER A 85 -2.28 -2.62 -9.16
C SER A 85 -3.70 -2.60 -8.59
N LEU A 86 -4.34 -3.77 -8.56
CA LEU A 86 -5.70 -3.96 -8.06
C LEU A 86 -5.69 -3.99 -6.52
N HIS A 87 -6.44 -3.10 -5.89
CA HIS A 87 -6.42 -2.98 -4.43
C HIS A 87 -7.80 -2.57 -3.85
N ASN A 88 -7.92 -2.72 -2.54
CA ASN A 88 -9.11 -2.35 -1.76
C ASN A 88 -10.43 -2.98 -2.28
N LEU A 89 -10.41 -4.23 -2.75
CA LEU A 89 -11.65 -4.96 -3.09
C LEU A 89 -12.51 -5.12 -1.83
N VAL A 90 -13.69 -4.51 -1.82
CA VAL A 90 -14.66 -4.64 -0.72
C VAL A 90 -16.08 -4.75 -1.25
N VAL A 91 -16.86 -5.61 -0.60
CA VAL A 91 -18.27 -5.86 -0.89
C VAL A 91 -19.05 -5.98 0.42
N LYS A 92 -20.24 -5.38 0.45
CA LYS A 92 -21.23 -5.52 1.52
C LYS A 92 -21.52 -7.01 1.80
N GLN A 93 -21.63 -7.37 3.07
CA GLN A 93 -21.67 -8.76 3.52
C GLN A 93 -22.77 -9.58 2.83
N GLU A 94 -23.95 -9.01 2.70
CA GLU A 94 -25.13 -9.59 2.09
C GLU A 94 -25.01 -9.86 0.57
N PHE A 95 -24.01 -9.27 -0.11
CA PHE A 95 -23.74 -9.46 -1.53
C PHE A 95 -22.50 -10.33 -1.80
N ARG A 96 -21.81 -10.85 -0.78
CA ARG A 96 -20.54 -11.59 -0.96
C ARG A 96 -20.68 -12.92 -1.69
N SER A 97 -21.89 -13.39 -1.95
CA SER A 97 -22.23 -14.58 -2.76
C SER A 97 -22.01 -14.40 -4.28
N GLY A 98 -20.92 -13.72 -4.68
CA GLY A 98 -20.48 -13.61 -6.07
C GLY A 98 -20.15 -12.20 -6.55
N ALA A 99 -20.63 -11.15 -5.88
CA ALA A 99 -20.32 -9.76 -6.26
C ALA A 99 -18.81 -9.46 -6.31
N GLY A 100 -18.05 -9.99 -5.34
CA GLY A 100 -16.59 -9.83 -5.30
C GLY A 100 -15.91 -10.43 -6.53
N PHE A 101 -16.32 -11.63 -6.94
CA PHE A 101 -15.81 -12.28 -8.14
C PHE A 101 -16.14 -11.48 -9.41
N TRP A 102 -17.34 -10.92 -9.51
CA TRP A 102 -17.71 -10.07 -10.65
C TRP A 102 -16.88 -8.78 -10.71
N LEU A 103 -16.62 -8.14 -9.57
CA LEU A 103 -15.72 -6.98 -9.50
C LEU A 103 -14.30 -7.35 -9.95
N MET A 104 -13.76 -8.46 -9.47
CA MET A 104 -12.44 -8.97 -9.89
C MET A 104 -12.38 -9.24 -11.39
N LYS A 105 -13.38 -9.96 -11.93
CA LYS A 105 -13.45 -10.27 -13.36
C LYS A 105 -13.56 -9.00 -14.20
N LYS A 106 -14.38 -8.03 -13.76
CA LYS A 106 -14.53 -6.75 -14.45
C LYS A 106 -13.25 -5.92 -14.37
N SER A 107 -12.51 -5.98 -13.27
CA SER A 107 -11.26 -5.23 -13.11
C SER A 107 -10.12 -5.75 -13.98
N ILE A 108 -10.04 -7.05 -14.23
CA ILE A 108 -9.02 -7.60 -15.15
C ILE A 108 -9.46 -7.56 -16.62
N HIS A 109 -10.74 -7.35 -16.89
CA HIS A 109 -11.25 -7.38 -18.26
C HIS A 109 -10.64 -6.26 -19.12
N GLY A 110 -10.00 -6.66 -20.22
CA GLY A 110 -9.32 -5.74 -21.13
C GLY A 110 -7.92 -5.30 -20.68
N GLU A 111 -7.43 -5.78 -19.53
CA GLU A 111 -6.05 -5.57 -19.11
C GLU A 111 -5.16 -6.70 -19.64
N GLU A 112 -3.95 -6.39 -20.08
CA GLU A 112 -2.95 -7.40 -20.46
C GLU A 112 -2.23 -7.99 -19.24
N HIS A 113 -2.06 -7.15 -18.22
CA HIS A 113 -1.46 -7.51 -16.94
C HIS A 113 -2.17 -6.82 -15.78
N ALA A 114 -2.10 -7.39 -14.58
CA ALA A 114 -2.49 -6.69 -13.35
C ALA A 114 -1.74 -7.24 -12.13
N LEU A 115 -1.34 -6.36 -11.22
CA LEU A 115 -0.71 -6.72 -9.95
C LEU A 115 -1.80 -6.80 -8.89
N ILE A 116 -1.80 -7.84 -8.07
CA ILE A 116 -2.85 -8.11 -7.10
C ILE A 116 -2.18 -8.43 -5.76
N PRO A 117 -1.78 -7.40 -5.00
CA PRO A 117 -1.04 -7.57 -3.76
C PRO A 117 -1.96 -7.75 -2.55
N GLY A 118 -1.45 -8.39 -1.51
CA GLY A 118 -2.09 -8.35 -0.18
C GLY A 118 -3.39 -9.17 -0.09
N VAL A 119 -3.49 -10.26 -0.85
CA VAL A 119 -4.68 -11.12 -0.90
C VAL A 119 -4.68 -12.06 0.30
N VAL A 120 -5.80 -12.13 1.01
CA VAL A 120 -5.99 -13.06 2.14
C VAL A 120 -7.05 -14.12 1.79
N GLN A 121 -7.01 -15.27 2.47
CA GLN A 121 -8.06 -16.29 2.31
C GLN A 121 -9.44 -15.75 2.76
N PRO A 122 -10.55 -16.15 2.10
CA PRO A 122 -10.65 -17.11 0.99
C PRO A 122 -10.44 -16.50 -0.42
N LEU A 123 -10.12 -15.21 -0.53
CA LEU A 123 -10.04 -14.51 -1.81
C LEU A 123 -8.93 -15.07 -2.73
N SER A 124 -7.87 -15.60 -2.13
CA SER A 124 -6.75 -16.28 -2.80
C SER A 124 -7.22 -17.42 -3.71
N THR A 125 -8.21 -18.23 -3.30
CA THR A 125 -8.82 -19.28 -4.14
C THR A 125 -9.38 -18.73 -5.45
N ALA A 126 -10.07 -17.59 -5.41
CA ALA A 126 -10.67 -17.00 -6.62
C ALA A 126 -9.60 -16.53 -7.63
N TYR A 127 -8.46 -16.01 -7.16
CA TYR A 127 -7.36 -15.62 -8.05
C TYR A 127 -6.64 -16.82 -8.66
N ILE A 128 -6.52 -17.93 -7.92
CA ILE A 128 -6.01 -19.20 -8.43
C ILE A 128 -6.93 -19.73 -9.53
N GLU A 129 -8.24 -19.72 -9.33
CA GLU A 129 -9.24 -20.11 -10.35
C GLU A 129 -9.18 -19.23 -11.61
N MET A 130 -8.87 -17.94 -11.45
CA MET A 130 -8.63 -16.99 -12.55
C MET A 130 -7.26 -17.19 -13.22
N ARG A 131 -6.50 -18.23 -12.84
CA ARG A 131 -5.15 -18.54 -13.32
C ARG A 131 -4.21 -17.35 -13.16
N CYS A 132 -4.27 -16.67 -12.03
CA CYS A 132 -3.27 -15.67 -11.68
C CYS A 132 -2.02 -16.37 -11.16
N GLN A 133 -0.85 -15.90 -11.55
CA GLN A 133 0.43 -16.44 -11.11
C GLN A 133 0.72 -15.94 -9.68
N PRO A 134 0.97 -16.83 -8.70
CA PRO A 134 1.41 -16.41 -7.38
C PRO A 134 2.83 -15.85 -7.45
N MET A 135 3.09 -14.79 -6.70
CA MET A 135 4.40 -14.16 -6.55
C MET A 135 4.88 -14.34 -5.11
N PRO A 136 6.10 -14.88 -4.90
CA PRO A 136 6.70 -14.93 -3.58
C PRO A 136 6.81 -13.53 -2.99
N SER A 137 6.13 -13.31 -1.86
CA SER A 137 6.19 -12.05 -1.12
C SER A 137 6.39 -12.34 0.36
N SER A 138 7.19 -11.52 1.04
CA SER A 138 7.48 -11.66 2.46
C SER A 138 6.96 -10.44 3.21
N TRP A 139 6.17 -10.70 4.24
CA TRP A 139 5.55 -9.68 5.09
C TRP A 139 6.14 -9.74 6.50
N PHE A 140 6.52 -8.58 7.01
CA PHE A 140 7.29 -8.45 8.23
C PHE A 140 6.66 -7.45 9.21
N LYS A 141 6.84 -7.70 10.50
CA LYS A 141 6.49 -6.78 11.58
C LYS A 141 7.64 -6.63 12.59
N PHE A 142 7.72 -5.45 13.17
CA PHE A 142 8.59 -5.15 14.32
C PHE A 142 7.78 -4.33 15.33
N VAL A 143 7.71 -4.81 16.58
CA VAL A 143 6.99 -4.10 17.65
C VAL A 143 7.91 -3.06 18.29
N LEU A 144 7.55 -1.78 18.18
CA LEU A 144 8.38 -0.67 18.69
C LEU A 144 8.07 -0.35 20.17
N SER A 145 6.80 -0.47 20.54
CA SER A 145 6.28 -0.01 21.84
C SER A 145 5.13 -0.94 22.31
N PRO A 146 5.45 -2.14 22.84
CA PRO A 146 4.46 -3.18 23.14
C PRO A 146 3.39 -2.72 24.14
N PHE A 147 3.78 -1.99 25.18
CA PHE A 147 2.83 -1.47 26.17
C PHE A 147 1.82 -0.50 25.56
N SER A 148 2.28 0.46 24.76
CA SER A 148 1.40 1.40 24.06
C SER A 148 0.43 0.70 23.11
N ALA A 149 0.91 -0.37 22.45
CA ALA A 149 0.09 -1.16 21.54
C ALA A 149 -1.02 -1.90 22.30
N PHE A 150 -0.65 -2.54 23.43
CA PHE A 150 -1.59 -3.25 24.29
C PHE A 150 -2.67 -2.33 24.84
N VAL A 151 -2.31 -1.17 25.39
CA VAL A 151 -3.27 -0.20 25.93
C VAL A 151 -4.21 0.32 24.85
N ALA A 152 -3.68 0.70 23.68
CA ALA A 152 -4.49 1.21 22.58
C ALA A 152 -5.47 0.16 22.04
N LEU A 153 -5.03 -1.09 21.89
CA LEU A 153 -5.90 -2.20 21.46
C LEU A 153 -6.96 -2.54 22.52
N GLY A 154 -6.57 -2.61 23.79
CA GLY A 154 -7.48 -2.91 24.89
C GLY A 154 -8.61 -1.88 24.97
N PHE A 155 -8.24 -0.59 24.92
CA PHE A 155 -9.24 0.48 24.92
C PHE A 155 -10.11 0.49 23.65
N HIS A 156 -9.54 0.24 22.47
CA HIS A 156 -10.32 0.14 21.23
C HIS A 156 -11.33 -1.01 21.29
N ARG A 157 -10.94 -2.18 21.82
CA ARG A 157 -11.85 -3.31 22.02
C ARG A 157 -12.99 -2.99 22.99
N LEU A 158 -12.70 -2.25 24.07
CA LEU A 158 -13.71 -1.92 25.09
C LEU A 158 -14.67 -0.81 24.66
N THR A 159 -14.20 0.17 23.90
CA THR A 159 -14.97 1.40 23.63
C THR A 159 -15.36 1.59 22.17
N GLY A 160 -14.77 0.82 21.25
CA GLY A 160 -14.84 1.09 19.81
C GLY A 160 -14.20 2.41 19.39
N LYS A 161 -13.53 3.13 20.32
CA LYS A 161 -12.90 4.43 20.09
C LYS A 161 -11.39 4.28 20.11
N CYS A 162 -10.70 5.16 19.39
CA CYS A 162 -9.25 5.27 19.48
C CYS A 162 -8.88 5.96 20.81
N PHE A 163 -8.10 5.30 21.67
CA PHE A 163 -7.70 5.84 22.98
C PHE A 163 -6.97 7.16 22.84
N PHE A 164 -6.05 7.20 21.90
CA PHE A 164 -5.35 8.41 21.56
C PHE A 164 -5.99 9.02 20.32
N ARG A 165 -6.40 10.29 20.41
CA ARG A 165 -6.56 11.17 19.23
C ARG A 165 -5.17 11.46 18.66
N ASN A 166 -4.45 10.43 18.24
CA ASN A 166 -3.05 10.53 17.90
C ASN A 166 -2.88 11.16 16.52
N ARG A 167 -2.49 12.43 16.49
CA ARG A 167 -1.76 12.94 15.33
C ARG A 167 -0.35 12.38 15.45
N PHE A 168 0.12 11.65 14.43
CA PHE A 168 1.54 11.38 14.34
C PHE A 168 2.30 12.71 14.47
N ALA A 169 3.25 12.77 15.39
CA ALA A 169 4.15 13.90 15.51
C ALA A 169 5.26 13.74 14.47
N LEU A 170 4.87 13.69 13.19
CA LEU A 170 5.83 13.53 12.12
C LEU A 170 6.73 14.76 12.08
N PRO A 171 8.06 14.61 12.25
CA PRO A 171 8.97 15.74 12.16
C PRO A 171 8.84 16.38 10.77
N LEU A 172 8.69 17.70 10.76
CA LEU A 172 8.81 18.50 9.56
C LEU A 172 10.30 18.83 9.39
N ASN A 173 10.88 18.43 8.26
CA ASN A 173 12.19 18.85 7.73
C ASN A 173 13.25 19.13 8.81
N ARG A 174 13.93 18.07 9.28
CA ARG A 174 14.97 18.18 10.32
C ARG A 174 16.24 17.46 9.92
N ASN A 175 17.38 18.05 10.28
CA ASN A 175 18.68 17.40 10.25
C ASN A 175 19.07 17.02 11.68
N ILE A 176 19.51 15.78 11.90
CA ILE A 176 19.90 15.24 13.20
C ILE A 176 21.21 14.47 12.99
N GLY A 177 22.33 15.09 13.36
CA GLY A 177 23.65 14.55 13.05
C GLY A 177 23.82 14.41 11.53
N ASP A 178 24.19 13.21 11.09
CA ASP A 178 24.42 12.88 9.69
C ASP A 178 23.13 12.46 8.93
N PHE A 179 21.95 12.62 9.54
CA PHE A 179 20.68 12.20 8.95
C PHE A 179 19.70 13.35 8.74
N ARG A 180 18.84 13.22 7.73
CA ARG A 180 17.71 14.13 7.44
C ARG A 180 16.39 13.37 7.45
N VAL A 181 15.36 14.00 7.99
CA VAL A 181 13.96 13.56 7.88
C VAL A 181 13.13 14.66 7.23
N THR A 182 12.46 14.38 6.12
CA THR A 182 11.65 15.36 5.37
C THR A 182 10.36 14.75 4.81
N LYS A 183 9.32 15.57 4.65
CA LYS A 183 8.10 15.22 3.90
C LYS A 183 8.02 15.87 2.53
N SER A 184 8.94 16.78 2.25
CA SER A 184 8.97 17.62 1.06
C SER A 184 10.39 17.57 0.51
N PRO A 185 10.83 16.40 0.03
CA PRO A 185 12.15 16.25 -0.56
C PRO A 185 12.30 17.17 -1.77
N GLU A 186 13.53 17.61 -1.99
CA GLU A 186 13.89 18.42 -3.15
C GLU A 186 13.86 17.58 -4.44
N VAL A 187 13.78 18.24 -5.60
CA VAL A 187 13.69 17.57 -6.91
C VAL A 187 14.87 16.61 -7.14
N SER A 188 16.09 17.02 -6.79
CA SER A 188 17.28 16.17 -6.88
C SER A 188 17.18 14.90 -6.01
N GLU A 189 16.52 14.97 -4.85
CA GLU A 189 16.32 13.81 -3.99
C GLU A 189 15.28 12.85 -4.60
N LEU A 190 14.24 13.40 -5.25
CA LEU A 190 13.24 12.61 -5.96
C LEU A 190 13.86 11.88 -7.17
N GLU A 191 14.72 12.57 -7.93
CA GLU A 191 15.47 11.98 -9.05
C GLU A 191 16.41 10.86 -8.58
N GLN A 192 17.09 11.05 -7.45
CA GLN A 192 17.94 10.00 -6.85
C GLN A 192 17.13 8.77 -6.44
N ILE A 193 15.97 8.96 -5.81
CA ILE A 193 15.08 7.85 -5.44
C ILE A 193 14.60 7.12 -6.70
N ALA A 194 14.17 7.86 -7.73
CA ALA A 194 13.74 7.29 -9.01
C ALA A 194 14.88 6.48 -9.67
N HIS A 195 16.09 7.05 -9.70
CA HIS A 195 17.27 6.37 -10.23
C HIS A 195 17.54 5.06 -9.50
N TYR A 196 17.57 5.08 -8.16
CA TYR A 196 17.76 3.86 -7.36
C TYR A 196 16.67 2.82 -7.64
N LEU A 197 15.40 3.23 -7.68
CA LEU A 197 14.29 2.30 -7.91
C LEU A 197 14.39 1.62 -9.28
N ASN A 198 14.82 2.35 -10.31
CA ASN A 198 15.07 1.78 -11.64
C ASN A 198 16.32 0.89 -11.67
N SER A 199 17.40 1.24 -10.97
CA SER A 199 18.65 0.46 -10.99
C SER A 199 18.55 -0.83 -10.17
N ALA A 200 17.79 -0.82 -9.08
CA ALA A 200 17.58 -1.96 -8.19
C ALA A 200 16.48 -2.92 -8.67
N SER A 201 16.05 -2.77 -9.93
CA SER A 201 14.91 -3.47 -10.52
C SER A 201 15.33 -4.67 -11.39
N GLY A 202 14.45 -5.66 -11.50
CA GLY A 202 14.63 -6.82 -12.37
C GLY A 202 14.24 -6.53 -13.83
N ALA A 203 14.12 -7.56 -14.67
CA ALA A 203 13.74 -7.41 -16.06
C ALA A 203 12.36 -6.73 -16.22
N ASN A 204 11.37 -7.19 -15.43
CA ASN A 204 10.06 -6.56 -15.35
C ASN A 204 9.94 -5.71 -14.08
N HIS A 205 9.68 -4.41 -14.23
CA HIS A 205 9.69 -3.46 -13.11
C HIS A 205 8.91 -2.19 -13.42
N ILE A 206 8.60 -1.41 -12.40
CA ILE A 206 8.01 -0.07 -12.55
C ILE A 206 9.08 0.88 -13.06
N VAL A 207 8.75 1.68 -14.07
CA VAL A 207 9.59 2.78 -14.56
C VAL A 207 9.33 3.99 -13.66
N TRP A 208 10.36 4.41 -12.92
CA TRP A 208 10.25 5.56 -12.02
C TRP A 208 10.84 6.82 -12.62
N ASP A 209 10.14 7.94 -12.44
CA ASP A 209 10.68 9.28 -12.62
C ASP A 209 10.40 10.13 -11.36
N ALA A 210 10.93 11.35 -11.32
CA ALA A 210 10.78 12.23 -10.17
C ALA A 210 9.31 12.61 -9.90
N ASP A 211 8.48 12.71 -10.94
CA ASP A 211 7.07 13.09 -10.82
C ASP A 211 6.23 11.94 -10.26
N LEU A 212 6.49 10.70 -10.70
CA LEU A 212 5.87 9.49 -10.15
C LEU A 212 6.29 9.28 -8.70
N VAL A 213 7.57 9.48 -8.35
CA VAL A 213 8.05 9.43 -6.97
C VAL A 213 7.37 10.50 -6.12
N ARG A 214 7.26 11.74 -6.63
CA ARG A 214 6.56 12.84 -5.93
C ARG A 214 5.11 12.48 -5.70
N TRP A 215 4.37 12.09 -6.74
CA TRP A 215 2.96 11.72 -6.64
C TRP A 215 2.76 10.55 -5.65
N ARG A 216 3.53 9.47 -5.83
CA ARG A 216 3.35 8.22 -5.09
C ARG A 216 3.67 8.41 -3.61
N PHE A 217 4.70 9.18 -3.29
CA PHE A 217 5.23 9.22 -1.94
C PHE A 217 5.05 10.55 -1.19
N PHE A 218 5.03 11.69 -1.87
CA PHE A 218 5.15 13.00 -1.22
C PHE A 218 4.06 13.99 -1.62
N HIS A 219 3.03 13.55 -2.36
CA HIS A 219 1.90 14.39 -2.71
C HIS A 219 1.06 14.74 -1.49
N GLU A 220 0.59 15.99 -1.41
CA GLU A 220 -0.15 16.50 -0.25
C GLU A 220 -1.49 15.80 0.00
N LEU A 221 -2.15 15.38 -1.08
CA LEU A 221 -3.41 14.62 -1.04
C LEU A 221 -3.20 13.11 -0.77
N GLY A 222 -1.96 12.64 -0.88
CA GLY A 222 -1.61 11.24 -0.77
C GLY A 222 -1.41 10.74 0.66
N PRO A 223 -0.96 9.48 0.82
CA PRO A 223 -0.61 8.95 2.12
C PRO A 223 0.52 9.74 2.80
N LYS A 224 0.52 9.76 4.13
CA LYS A 224 1.51 10.53 4.91
C LYS A 224 2.82 9.78 4.97
N HIS A 225 3.79 10.19 4.16
CA HIS A 225 5.13 9.63 4.20
C HIS A 225 6.19 10.61 4.71
N ALA A 226 7.35 10.06 5.06
CA ALA A 226 8.57 10.81 5.27
C ALA A 226 9.75 10.07 4.60
N LEU A 227 10.65 10.84 4.02
CA LEU A 227 11.98 10.41 3.61
C LEU A 227 12.92 10.52 4.81
N ILE A 228 13.68 9.46 5.08
CA ILE A 228 14.77 9.41 6.04
C ILE A 228 16.03 9.07 5.26
N ARG A 229 17.06 9.89 5.33
CA ARG A 229 18.30 9.69 4.54
C ARG A 229 19.57 10.06 5.28
N HIS A 230 20.68 9.47 4.87
CA HIS A 230 22.02 9.90 5.27
C HIS A 230 22.42 11.13 4.43
N LEU A 231 23.01 12.14 5.07
CA LEU A 231 23.40 13.41 4.44
C LEU A 231 24.72 13.29 3.67
N LYS A 232 25.66 12.47 4.17
CA LYS A 232 26.96 12.24 3.52
C LYS A 232 26.95 11.08 2.52
N ASN A 233 25.96 10.20 2.61
CA ASN A 233 25.82 9.05 1.70
C ASN A 233 24.41 9.11 1.11
N THR A 234 24.29 9.77 -0.03
CA THR A 234 22.98 10.07 -0.62
C THR A 234 22.21 8.83 -1.04
N ASP A 235 22.91 7.71 -1.26
CA ASP A 235 22.35 6.42 -1.67
C ASP A 235 21.75 5.65 -0.50
N GLU A 236 21.91 6.14 0.74
CA GLU A 236 21.35 5.55 1.95
C GLU A 236 20.05 6.26 2.36
N PHE A 237 18.91 5.64 2.09
CA PHE A 237 17.62 6.21 2.43
C PHE A 237 16.53 5.17 2.69
N ALA A 238 15.44 5.63 3.29
CA ALA A 238 14.20 4.91 3.45
C ALA A 238 13.00 5.85 3.31
N VAL A 239 11.92 5.36 2.71
CA VAL A 239 10.62 6.03 2.68
C VAL A 239 9.70 5.30 3.65
N VAL A 240 9.12 6.02 4.61
CA VAL A 240 8.24 5.45 5.64
C VAL A 240 6.87 6.08 5.55
N SER A 241 5.84 5.23 5.52
CA SER A 241 4.43 5.60 5.58
C SER A 241 3.88 5.51 6.99
N PHE A 242 2.95 6.40 7.33
CA PHE A 242 2.35 6.48 8.66
C PHE A 242 0.82 6.46 8.55
N GLY A 243 0.19 5.60 9.33
CA GLY A 243 -1.26 5.47 9.36
C GLY A 243 -1.77 4.82 10.63
N GLN A 244 -3.08 4.73 10.76
CA GLN A 244 -3.72 4.18 11.95
C GLN A 244 -4.53 2.96 11.62
N ARG A 245 -4.58 2.01 12.56
CA ARG A 245 -5.52 0.90 12.51
C ARG A 245 -5.92 0.43 13.91
N SER A 246 -7.22 0.28 14.15
CA SER A 246 -7.75 -0.23 15.43
C SER A 246 -7.18 0.52 16.65
N GLY A 247 -7.04 1.85 16.54
CA GLY A 247 -6.43 2.70 17.56
C GLY A 247 -4.90 2.67 17.64
N LEU A 248 -4.22 1.81 16.88
CA LEU A 248 -2.77 1.76 16.80
C LEU A 248 -2.22 2.74 15.78
N ASN A 249 -1.17 3.46 16.18
CA ASN A 249 -0.30 4.15 15.24
C ASN A 249 0.68 3.16 14.64
N ILE A 250 0.70 3.10 13.32
CA ILE A 250 1.52 2.17 12.57
C ILE A 250 2.43 2.94 11.60
N ALA A 251 3.70 2.54 11.55
CA ALA A 251 4.60 2.92 10.49
C ALA A 251 4.81 1.73 9.53
N ARG A 252 5.05 2.00 8.25
CA ARG A 252 5.42 1.00 7.25
C ARG A 252 6.60 1.51 6.44
N ILE A 253 7.67 0.74 6.38
CA ILE A 253 8.74 0.99 5.42
C ILE A 253 8.19 0.68 4.02
N ILE A 254 8.20 1.67 3.12
CA ILE A 254 7.73 1.53 1.74
C ILE A 254 8.89 1.20 0.81
N VAL A 255 9.99 1.94 0.93
CA VAL A 255 11.23 1.78 0.16
C VAL A 255 12.41 1.81 1.13
N VAL A 256 13.41 0.98 0.87
CA VAL A 256 14.76 1.07 1.45
C VAL A 256 15.77 0.97 0.32
N SER A 257 16.88 1.70 0.45
CA SER A 257 18.00 1.52 -0.46
C SER A 257 18.86 0.30 -0.08
N ASP A 258 19.75 -0.13 -0.97
CA ASP A 258 20.68 -1.23 -0.65
C ASP A 258 21.69 -0.80 0.42
N GLY A 259 22.07 0.48 0.44
CA GLY A 259 22.90 1.04 1.51
C GLY A 259 22.22 0.96 2.89
N PHE A 260 20.90 1.18 2.97
CA PHE A 260 20.14 1.00 4.22
C PHE A 260 20.24 -0.42 4.79
N ILE A 261 20.28 -1.41 3.90
CA ILE A 261 20.37 -2.82 4.27
C ILE A 261 21.71 -3.13 4.93
N LEU A 262 22.78 -2.48 4.48
CA LEU A 262 24.13 -2.67 4.99
C LEU A 262 24.41 -1.81 6.22
N ASP A 263 23.93 -0.57 6.25
CA ASP A 263 24.18 0.36 7.35
C ASP A 263 23.27 0.10 8.57
N THR A 264 23.90 -0.04 9.73
CA THR A 264 23.21 -0.19 11.02
C THR A 264 22.81 1.16 11.63
N GLY A 265 23.50 2.24 11.25
CA GLY A 265 23.24 3.60 11.69
C GLY A 265 21.89 4.11 11.21
N LEU A 266 21.65 4.11 9.90
CA LEU A 266 20.39 4.57 9.30
C LEU A 266 19.18 3.77 9.80
N TYR A 267 19.30 2.45 9.96
CA TYR A 267 18.22 1.64 10.52
C TYR A 267 17.90 2.00 11.97
N SER A 268 18.93 2.15 12.80
CA SER A 268 18.75 2.54 14.21
C SER A 268 18.12 3.93 14.31
N PHE A 269 18.56 4.85 13.45
CA PHE A 269 18.00 6.20 13.34
C PHE A 269 16.52 6.14 12.93
N LEU A 270 16.19 5.43 11.85
CA LEU A 270 14.80 5.24 11.39
C LEU A 270 13.93 4.71 12.52
N LYS A 271 14.35 3.63 13.18
CA LYS A 271 13.60 3.01 14.28
C LYS A 271 13.29 4.00 15.41
N ASN A 272 14.29 4.82 15.77
CA ASN A 272 14.13 5.84 16.80
C ASN A 272 13.16 6.94 16.36
N GLU A 273 13.27 7.44 15.13
CA GLU A 273 12.41 8.51 14.63
C GLU A 273 10.96 8.05 14.44
N VAL A 274 10.71 6.85 13.92
CA VAL A 274 9.34 6.32 13.81
C VAL A 274 8.71 6.09 15.18
N LYS A 275 9.49 5.64 16.17
CA LYS A 275 9.03 5.48 17.56
C LYS A 275 8.71 6.83 18.20
N LYS A 276 9.57 7.84 18.04
CA LYS A 276 9.33 9.22 18.51
C LYS A 276 8.11 9.85 17.86
N ALA A 277 7.86 9.56 16.57
CA ALA A 277 6.65 10.00 15.87
C ALA A 277 5.36 9.36 16.42
N GLY A 278 5.49 8.35 17.30
CA GLY A 278 4.41 7.71 18.01
C GLY A 278 3.97 6.37 17.43
N ALA A 279 4.74 5.76 16.53
CA ALA A 279 4.43 4.44 15.99
C ALA A 279 4.60 3.34 17.04
N SER A 280 3.61 2.44 17.14
CA SER A 280 3.64 1.28 18.03
C SER A 280 4.26 0.05 17.36
N ALA A 281 4.18 -0.03 16.04
CA ALA A 281 4.73 -1.09 15.22
C ALA A 281 5.24 -0.55 13.88
N LEU A 282 6.21 -1.26 13.31
CA LEU A 282 6.80 -1.02 12.01
C LEU A 282 6.57 -2.25 11.12
N PHE A 283 6.07 -2.03 9.91
CA PHE A 283 5.81 -3.10 8.94
C PHE A 283 6.65 -2.94 7.69
N PHE A 284 6.83 -4.05 6.99
CA PHE A 284 7.55 -4.06 5.72
C PHE A 284 7.06 -5.22 4.85
N MET A 285 7.04 -5.03 3.53
CA MET A 285 6.78 -6.07 2.55
C MET A 285 7.76 -5.95 1.39
N THR A 286 8.26 -7.09 0.93
CA THR A 286 9.14 -7.19 -0.25
C THR A 286 9.00 -8.54 -0.95
N THR A 287 9.22 -8.56 -2.27
CA THR A 287 9.45 -9.79 -3.04
C THR A 287 10.95 -10.08 -3.25
N LYS A 288 11.83 -9.16 -2.83
CA LYS A 288 13.29 -9.30 -2.96
C LYS A 288 13.86 -10.13 -1.80
N GLN A 289 14.33 -11.35 -2.10
CA GLN A 289 14.82 -12.31 -1.09
C GLN A 289 16.00 -11.78 -0.24
N HIS A 290 16.96 -11.07 -0.83
CA HIS A 290 18.09 -10.52 -0.08
C HIS A 290 17.65 -9.44 0.90
N VAL A 291 16.67 -8.60 0.53
CA VAL A 291 16.08 -7.60 1.43
C VAL A 291 15.31 -8.28 2.55
N ALA A 292 14.53 -9.33 2.23
CA ALA A 292 13.81 -10.13 3.22
C ALA A 292 14.77 -10.73 4.26
N ALA A 293 15.87 -11.35 3.83
CA ALA A 293 16.89 -11.92 4.71
C ALA A 293 17.48 -10.85 5.65
N ALA A 294 17.79 -9.67 5.14
CA ALA A 294 18.32 -8.58 5.95
C ALA A 294 17.31 -8.06 6.99
N MET A 295 16.03 -7.98 6.67
CA MET A 295 15.00 -7.56 7.64
C MET A 295 14.90 -8.53 8.81
N VAL A 296 15.02 -9.84 8.55
CA VAL A 296 15.09 -10.85 9.62
C VAL A 296 16.31 -10.63 10.51
N GLN A 297 17.49 -10.36 9.93
CA GLN A 297 18.70 -10.04 10.70
C GLN A 297 18.54 -8.78 11.55
N ARG A 298 17.72 -7.82 11.11
CA ARG A 298 17.36 -6.61 11.85
C ARG A 298 16.24 -6.82 12.88
N GLY A 299 15.86 -8.07 13.14
CA GLY A 299 14.91 -8.45 14.18
C GLY A 299 13.44 -8.30 13.80
N PHE A 300 13.12 -8.14 12.51
CA PHE A 300 11.74 -8.27 12.07
C PHE A 300 11.28 -9.73 12.16
N THR A 301 10.03 -9.91 12.54
CA THR A 301 9.36 -11.22 12.54
C THR A 301 8.48 -11.32 11.31
N SER A 302 8.60 -12.42 10.57
CA SER A 302 7.68 -12.74 9.48
C SER A 302 6.26 -12.95 9.98
N TYR A 303 5.27 -12.67 9.15
CA TYR A 303 3.88 -12.99 9.45
C TYR A 303 3.69 -14.51 9.45
N LYS A 304 2.88 -15.02 10.40
CA LYS A 304 2.51 -16.44 10.44
C LYS A 304 1.63 -16.77 9.23
N VAL A 305 0.67 -15.89 8.94
CA VAL A 305 -0.15 -15.95 7.73
C VAL A 305 0.15 -14.70 6.90
N SER A 306 1.02 -14.86 5.90
CA SER A 306 1.37 -13.76 4.98
C SER A 306 0.29 -13.61 3.91
N PRO A 307 -0.16 -12.38 3.62
CA PRO A 307 -0.99 -12.14 2.45
C PRO A 307 -0.28 -12.58 1.16
N ASP A 308 -1.01 -13.26 0.29
CA ASP A 308 -0.55 -13.66 -1.04
C ASP A 308 -0.42 -12.44 -1.96
N THR A 309 0.45 -12.55 -2.95
CA THR A 309 0.54 -11.59 -4.06
C THR A 309 0.37 -12.36 -5.35
N TYR A 310 -0.42 -11.84 -6.28
CA TYR A 310 -0.62 -12.44 -7.58
C TYR A 310 -0.32 -11.47 -8.71
N ILE A 311 0.01 -12.03 -9.86
CA ILE A 311 0.03 -11.33 -11.14
C ILE A 311 -0.98 -11.99 -12.07
N TYR A 312 -1.90 -11.19 -12.57
CA TYR A 312 -2.67 -11.56 -13.74
C TYR A 312 -1.82 -11.22 -14.97
N HIS A 313 -1.68 -12.20 -15.86
CA HIS A 313 -1.20 -11.99 -17.21
C HIS A 313 -2.17 -12.64 -18.18
N LYS A 314 -2.49 -11.99 -19.30
CA LYS A 314 -3.43 -12.53 -20.30
C LYS A 314 -2.86 -13.76 -21.00
N ASN A 315 -1.57 -13.72 -21.36
CA ASN A 315 -0.86 -14.90 -21.85
C ASN A 315 -0.47 -15.79 -20.66
N LYS A 316 -1.17 -16.93 -20.51
CA LYS A 316 -0.97 -17.84 -19.37
C LYS A 316 0.25 -18.76 -19.49
N ASN A 317 0.96 -18.70 -20.62
CA ASN A 317 2.10 -19.58 -20.89
C ASN A 317 3.45 -18.94 -20.54
N THR A 318 3.47 -17.64 -20.24
CA THR A 318 4.69 -16.91 -19.88
C THR A 318 4.72 -16.70 -18.36
N GLU A 319 5.83 -17.09 -17.74
CA GLU A 319 6.09 -16.77 -16.35
C GLU A 319 6.51 -15.30 -16.23
N PHE A 320 5.84 -14.56 -15.35
CA PHE A 320 6.15 -13.17 -15.10
C PHE A 320 7.11 -13.05 -13.91
N ASP A 321 8.40 -12.84 -14.17
CA ASP A 321 9.38 -12.55 -13.12
C ASP A 321 9.44 -11.04 -12.83
N ALA A 322 9.05 -10.65 -11.62
CA ALA A 322 9.11 -9.26 -11.17
C ALA A 322 9.53 -9.17 -9.70
N LYS A 323 10.33 -8.15 -9.42
CA LYS A 323 10.88 -7.88 -8.08
C LYS A 323 10.50 -6.46 -7.67
N PHE A 324 9.79 -6.34 -6.55
CA PHE A 324 9.27 -5.06 -6.05
C PHE A 324 9.09 -5.12 -4.53
N GLY A 325 9.04 -3.96 -3.90
CA GLY A 325 8.66 -3.77 -2.51
C GLY A 325 7.24 -3.22 -2.38
N SER A 326 6.99 -2.54 -1.27
CA SER A 326 5.69 -1.95 -0.98
C SER A 326 5.36 -0.75 -1.88
N GLU A 327 6.35 -0.19 -2.58
CA GLU A 327 6.18 0.93 -3.52
C GLU A 327 5.21 0.66 -4.66
N SER A 328 5.10 -0.61 -5.10
CA SER A 328 4.26 -1.02 -6.24
C SER A 328 2.78 -1.15 -5.90
N THR A 329 2.41 -0.92 -4.64
CA THR A 329 1.09 -1.27 -4.11
C THR A 329 0.54 -0.14 -3.25
N ASP A 330 -0.78 0.05 -3.27
CA ASP A 330 -1.49 0.85 -2.26
C ASP A 330 -2.29 -0.06 -1.33
N VAL A 331 -1.57 -0.99 -0.70
CA VAL A 331 -2.19 -1.85 0.31
C VAL A 331 -2.40 -1.01 1.56
N GLY A 332 -3.64 -0.69 1.92
CA GLY A 332 -3.93 0.08 3.13
C GLY A 332 -3.32 -0.52 4.40
N PHE A 333 -3.19 0.27 5.46
CA PHE A 333 -2.93 -0.29 6.80
C PHE A 333 -4.00 -1.32 7.20
N GLU A 334 -5.15 -1.28 6.52
CA GLU A 334 -6.25 -2.24 6.59
C GLU A 334 -5.94 -3.68 6.15
N SER A 335 -4.76 -3.95 5.57
CA SER A 335 -4.32 -5.33 5.32
C SER A 335 -3.60 -5.96 6.52
N ILE A 336 -3.25 -5.15 7.53
CA ILE A 336 -2.50 -5.61 8.70
C ILE A 336 -3.45 -6.40 9.59
N VAL A 337 -3.46 -7.72 9.44
CA VAL A 337 -4.24 -8.61 10.29
C VAL A 337 -3.85 -8.35 11.76
N THR A 338 -4.83 -8.32 12.65
CA THR A 338 -4.69 -8.04 14.09
C THR A 338 -3.84 -9.07 14.86
N GLU A 339 -3.02 -9.88 14.17
CA GLU A 339 -2.04 -10.84 14.71
C GLU A 339 -0.87 -10.18 15.43
N LEU A 340 -0.93 -8.87 15.72
CA LEU A 340 0.06 -8.19 16.54
C LEU A 340 0.21 -8.79 17.96
N MET A 341 -0.72 -9.64 18.41
CA MET A 341 -0.71 -10.18 19.78
C MET A 341 -0.60 -11.71 19.90
N ASN A 342 -0.60 -12.47 18.79
CA ASN A 342 -0.35 -13.92 18.85
C ASN A 342 1.13 -14.19 18.58
N GLY A 343 1.99 -13.73 19.49
CA GLY A 343 3.36 -14.23 19.61
C GLY A 343 3.33 -15.73 19.80
#